data_AF-A0A662VPY4-F1
#
_entry.id   AF-A0A662VPY4-F1
#
_cell.length_a   1.000
_cell.length_b   1.000
_cell.length_c   1.000
_cell.angle_alpha   90.00
_cell.angle_beta   90.00
_cell.angle_gamma   90.00
#
_symmetry.space_group_name_H-M   'P 1'
#
loop_
_entity.id
_entity.type
_entity.pdbx_description
1 polymer ?
#
loop_
_entity_poly.entity_id
_entity_poly.type
_entity_poly.pdbx_seq_one_letter_code
_entity_poly.pdbx_strand_id
1 'polypeptide(L)'
;MTVEVLLENNGYLNLKELADRFVRERIFGIGSTIKGFIRNYKDKRKPWYLSGVHSAGNGALMRISPVLIPHIKKPSNELWADTLLSTLLTHNDPFAISSSNCFR
;
A
#
# COMPACT_ATOMS: atom_id res chain seq x y z
N MET A 1 2.77 -2.82 10.03
CA MET A 1 1.69 -3.31 9.16
C MET A 1 2.10 -4.08 7.89
N THR A 2 2.86 -3.50 6.94
CA THR A 2 3.19 -4.18 5.66
C THR A 2 4.09 -5.40 5.85
N VAL A 3 5.06 -5.32 6.76
CA VAL A 3 5.98 -6.43 7.08
C VAL A 3 5.20 -7.61 7.64
N GLU A 4 4.23 -7.34 8.49
CA GLU A 4 3.39 -8.32 9.17
C GLU A 4 2.52 -9.07 8.16
N VAL A 5 1.93 -8.38 7.19
CA VAL A 5 1.24 -9.03 6.06
C VAL A 5 2.19 -9.98 5.33
N LEU A 6 3.41 -9.54 5.02
CA LEU A 6 4.38 -10.39 4.33
C LEU A 6 4.78 -11.61 5.17
N LEU A 7 5.03 -11.44 6.47
CA LEU A 7 5.38 -12.54 7.37
C LEU A 7 4.25 -13.56 7.49
N GLU A 8 3.00 -13.10 7.60
CA GLU A 8 1.83 -13.96 7.76
C GLU A 8 1.43 -14.66 6.46
N ASN A 9 1.83 -14.13 5.30
CA ASN A 9 1.52 -14.68 3.98
C ASN A 9 2.76 -15.27 3.27
N ASN A 10 3.77 -15.71 4.02
CA ASN A 10 4.97 -16.38 3.49
C ASN A 10 5.70 -15.59 2.37
N GLY A 11 5.78 -14.28 2.54
CA GLY A 11 6.38 -13.34 1.59
C GLY A 11 5.43 -12.80 0.52
N TYR A 12 4.17 -13.23 0.47
CA TYR A 12 3.18 -12.72 -0.47
C TYR A 12 2.50 -11.44 0.04
N LEU A 13 2.32 -10.44 -0.81
CA LEU A 13 1.67 -9.20 -0.43
C LEU A 13 0.15 -9.30 -0.59
N ASN A 14 -0.56 -9.65 0.49
CA ASN A 14 -2.02 -9.65 0.51
C ASN A 14 -2.59 -8.23 0.70
N LEU A 15 -3.01 -7.60 -0.40
CA LEU A 15 -3.51 -6.22 -0.41
C LEU A 15 -4.82 -6.02 0.35
N LYS A 16 -5.69 -7.03 0.36
CA LYS A 16 -6.95 -6.97 1.12
C LYS A 16 -6.66 -6.95 2.62
N GLU A 17 -5.76 -7.80 3.07
CA GLU A 17 -5.35 -7.83 4.48
C GLU A 17 -4.65 -6.52 4.86
N LEU A 18 -3.78 -5.99 4.00
CA LEU A 18 -3.15 -4.70 4.19
C LEU A 18 -4.19 -3.57 4.34
N ALA A 19 -5.23 -3.57 3.50
CA ALA A 19 -6.36 -2.65 3.57
C ALA A 19 -7.10 -2.76 4.92
N ASP A 20 -7.34 -3.98 5.39
CA ASP A 20 -8.02 -4.23 6.67
C ASP A 20 -7.20 -3.72 7.85
N ARG A 21 -5.89 -3.92 7.81
CA ARG A 21 -4.99 -3.44 8.86
C ARG A 21 -4.93 -1.92 8.91
N PHE A 22 -4.97 -1.22 7.77
CA PHE A 22 -5.04 0.26 7.76
C PHE A 22 -6.23 0.80 8.55
N VAL A 23 -7.32 0.04 8.63
CA VAL A 23 -8.55 0.40 9.33
C VAL A 23 -8.54 -0.07 10.79
N ARG A 24 -7.92 -1.23 11.06
CA ARG A 24 -7.92 -1.89 12.37
C ARG A 24 -6.83 -1.37 13.30
N GLU A 25 -5.64 -1.09 12.77
CA GLU A 25 -4.47 -0.72 13.55
C GLU A 25 -4.41 0.79 13.80
N ARG A 26 -3.80 1.19 14.93
CA ARG A 26 -3.59 2.61 15.23
C ARG A 26 -2.38 3.11 14.44
N ILE A 27 -2.58 4.14 13.63
CA ILE A 27 -1.52 4.77 12.83
C ILE A 27 -1.14 6.11 13.45
N PHE A 28 0.10 6.21 13.93
CA PHE A 28 0.67 7.46 14.43
C PHE A 28 1.14 8.34 13.27
N GLY A 29 0.99 9.66 13.39
CA GLY A 29 1.39 10.60 12.33
C GLY A 29 0.60 10.46 11.02
N ILE A 30 -0.64 9.97 11.09
CA ILE A 30 -1.44 9.64 9.90
C ILE A 30 -1.75 10.88 9.02
N GLY A 31 -1.33 10.80 7.76
CA GLY A 31 -1.58 11.83 6.74
C GLY A 31 -3.02 11.87 6.22
N SER A 32 -3.40 12.98 5.58
CA SER A 32 -4.74 13.20 5.02
C SER A 32 -5.16 12.15 3.97
N THR A 33 -4.22 11.67 3.15
CA THR A 33 -4.47 10.64 2.13
C THR A 33 -4.89 9.31 2.75
N ILE A 34 -4.21 8.87 3.82
CA ILE A 34 -4.56 7.64 4.53
C ILE A 34 -5.89 7.80 5.28
N LYS A 35 -6.14 8.97 5.90
CA LYS A 35 -7.47 9.29 6.46
C LYS A 35 -8.57 9.20 5.39
N GLY A 36 -8.30 9.70 4.19
CA GLY A 36 -9.21 9.63 3.05
C GLY A 36 -9.46 8.19 2.58
N PHE A 37 -8.42 7.37 2.53
CA PHE A 37 -8.52 5.93 2.23
C PHE A 37 -9.38 5.22 3.29
N ILE A 38 -9.09 5.42 4.59
CA ILE A 38 -9.86 4.82 5.68
C ILE A 38 -11.32 5.23 5.58
N ARG A 39 -11.62 6.50 5.31
CA ARG A 39 -12.99 6.98 5.10
C ARG A 39 -13.67 6.29 3.92
N ASN A 40 -12.97 6.13 2.80
CA ASN A 40 -13.52 5.44 1.63
C ASN A 40 -13.80 3.95 1.92
N TYR A 41 -12.88 3.29 2.62
CA TYR A 41 -12.95 1.85 2.85
C TYR A 41 -13.87 1.47 4.03
N LYS A 42 -13.65 2.08 5.19
CA LYS A 42 -14.38 1.82 6.43
C LYS A 42 -15.78 2.46 6.41
N ASP A 43 -15.85 3.77 6.15
CA ASP A 43 -17.07 4.53 6.38
C ASP A 43 -18.00 4.44 5.17
N LYS A 44 -17.46 4.59 3.95
CA LYS A 44 -18.23 4.49 2.70
C LYS A 44 -18.38 3.06 2.17
N ARG A 45 -17.75 2.07 2.83
CA ARG A 45 -17.82 0.64 2.47
C ARG A 45 -17.46 0.36 1.00
N LYS A 46 -16.60 1.19 0.39
CA LYS A 46 -16.12 0.91 -0.97
C LYS A 46 -15.26 -0.36 -0.97
N PRO A 47 -15.20 -1.12 -2.07
CA PRO A 47 -14.20 -2.18 -2.21
C PRO A 47 -12.79 -1.62 -2.00
N TRP A 48 -11.90 -2.38 -1.37
CA TRP A 48 -10.54 -1.94 -1.05
C TRP A 48 -9.78 -1.39 -2.27
N TYR A 49 -9.95 -2.03 -3.42
CA TYR A 49 -9.32 -1.65 -4.70
C TYR A 49 -9.91 -0.36 -5.31
N LEU A 50 -11.01 0.17 -4.78
CA LEU A 50 -11.62 1.46 -5.17
C LEU A 50 -11.51 2.53 -4.07
N SER A 51 -10.81 2.24 -2.98
CA SER A 51 -10.72 3.12 -1.82
C SER A 51 -9.55 4.09 -1.86
N GLY A 52 -8.58 3.89 -2.75
CA GLY A 52 -7.45 4.79 -2.95
C GLY A 52 -7.88 6.24 -3.22
N VAL A 53 -7.06 7.18 -2.78
CA VAL A 53 -7.32 8.62 -2.88
C VAL A 53 -6.42 9.21 -3.96
N HIS A 54 -6.97 10.05 -4.84
CA HIS A 54 -6.21 10.78 -5.84
C HIS A 54 -5.31 11.82 -5.16
N SER A 55 -4.06 11.45 -4.87
CA SER A 55 -3.09 12.24 -4.15
C SER A 55 -1.66 11.86 -4.54
N ALA A 56 -0.90 12.85 -5.00
CA ALA A 56 0.53 12.74 -5.32
C ALA A 56 1.44 12.76 -4.07
N GLY A 57 0.91 12.52 -2.88
CA GLY A 57 1.68 12.50 -1.63
C GLY A 57 2.72 11.38 -1.59
N ASN A 58 3.83 11.59 -0.87
CA ASN A 58 4.91 10.61 -0.72
C ASN A 58 4.62 9.51 0.31
N GLY A 59 3.44 9.50 0.95
CA GLY A 59 3.15 8.60 2.06
C GLY A 59 3.12 7.12 1.68
N ALA A 60 2.89 6.78 0.41
CA ALA A 60 3.05 5.43 -0.11
C ALA A 60 4.54 5.05 -0.25
N LEU A 61 5.34 5.93 -0.86
CA LEU A 61 6.78 5.75 -1.05
C LEU A 61 7.51 5.55 0.28
N MET A 62 7.16 6.32 1.32
CA MET A 62 7.75 6.23 2.67
C MET A 62 7.66 4.85 3.32
N ARG A 63 6.80 3.97 2.81
CA ARG A 63 6.59 2.62 3.35
C ARG A 63 6.73 1.52 2.29
N ILE A 64 7.40 1.82 1.18
CA ILE A 64 7.55 0.86 0.08
C ILE A 64 8.65 -0.18 0.36
N SER A 65 9.64 0.16 1.17
CA SER A 65 10.80 -0.70 1.47
C SER A 65 10.44 -2.17 1.80
N PRO A 66 9.44 -2.47 2.66
CA PRO A 66 9.03 -3.85 2.91
C PRO A 66 8.59 -4.64 1.68
N VAL A 67 7.99 -3.97 0.69
CA VAL A 67 7.50 -4.60 -0.55
C VAL A 67 8.66 -5.18 -1.36
N LEU A 68 9.87 -4.61 -1.27
CA LEU A 68 11.04 -5.13 -1.99
C LEU A 68 11.58 -6.43 -1.41
N ILE A 69 11.40 -6.68 -0.11
CA ILE A 69 12.08 -7.77 0.63
C ILE A 69 11.86 -9.16 0.00
N PRO A 70 10.63 -9.58 -0.35
CA PRO A 70 10.40 -10.89 -0.98
C PRO A 70 11.13 -11.03 -2.33
N HIS A 71 11.21 -9.93 -3.08
CA HIS A 71 11.81 -9.88 -4.41
C HIS A 71 13.33 -9.80 -4.39
N ILE A 72 13.95 -9.43 -3.27
CA ILE A 72 15.42 -9.52 -3.11
C ILE A 72 15.86 -10.99 -3.08
N LYS A 73 15.13 -11.82 -2.32
CA LYS A 73 15.44 -13.26 -2.18
C LYS A 73 15.12 -14.05 -3.45
N LYS A 74 14.05 -13.65 -4.15
CA LYS A 74 13.60 -14.26 -5.41
C LYS A 74 13.21 -13.15 -6.39
N PRO A 75 14.17 -12.62 -7.18
CA PRO A 75 13.89 -11.57 -8.15
C PRO A 75 12.81 -11.96 -9.14
N SER A 76 11.84 -11.07 -9.34
CA SER A 76 10.67 -11.31 -10.17
C SER A 76 10.06 -10.01 -10.68
N ASN A 77 9.36 -10.05 -11.82
CA ASN A 77 8.67 -8.88 -12.37
C ASN A 77 7.43 -8.48 -11.56
N GLU A 78 6.97 -9.36 -10.68
CA GLU A 78 5.89 -9.16 -9.71
C GLU A 78 6.19 -8.01 -8.75
N LEU A 79 7.47 -7.67 -8.54
CA LEU A 79 7.89 -6.48 -7.79
C LEU A 79 7.17 -5.21 -8.28
N TRP A 80 7.03 -5.05 -9.60
CA TRP A 80 6.35 -3.91 -10.22
C TRP A 80 4.87 -3.90 -9.88
N ALA A 81 4.23 -5.07 -9.97
CA ALA A 81 2.82 -5.21 -9.65
C ALA A 81 2.56 -4.93 -8.16
N ASP A 82 3.36 -5.52 -7.26
CA ASP A 82 3.22 -5.33 -5.83
C ASP A 82 3.45 -3.87 -5.42
N THR A 83 4.45 -3.22 -6.01
CA THR A 83 4.77 -1.82 -5.75
C THR A 83 3.66 -0.89 -6.23
N LEU A 84 3.18 -1.10 -7.47
CA LEU A 84 2.06 -0.37 -8.04
C LEU A 84 0.80 -0.54 -7.19
N LEU A 85 0.43 -1.77 -6.84
CA LEU A 85 -0.81 -2.07 -6.14
C LEU A 85 -0.78 -1.61 -4.67
N SER A 86 0.37 -1.75 -3.98
CA SER A 86 0.57 -1.23 -2.63
C SER A 86 0.44 0.30 -2.56
N THR A 87 0.91 0.97 -3.61
CA THR A 87 0.78 2.42 -3.76
C THR A 87 -0.67 2.81 -4.03
N LEU A 88 -1.27 2.21 -5.07
CA LEU A 88 -2.64 2.46 -5.53
C LEU A 88 -3.68 2.22 -4.44
N LEU A 89 -3.42 1.27 -3.53
CA LEU A 89 -4.27 0.99 -2.38
C LEU A 89 -4.65 2.27 -1.63
N THR A 90 -3.73 3.24 -1.51
CA THR A 90 -4.01 4.49 -0.77
C THR A 90 -3.81 5.76 -1.59
N HIS A 91 -2.84 5.78 -2.50
CA HIS A 91 -2.48 6.91 -3.36
C HIS A 91 -2.77 6.50 -4.80
N ASN A 92 -3.99 6.74 -5.26
CA ASN A 92 -4.43 6.48 -6.63
C ASN A 92 -4.13 7.70 -7.52
N ASP A 93 -2.85 8.01 -7.63
CA ASP A 93 -2.33 9.12 -8.43
C ASP A 93 -1.14 8.64 -9.27
N PRO A 94 -1.09 8.95 -10.58
CA PRO A 94 -0.01 8.50 -11.46
C PRO A 94 1.39 8.92 -10.99
N PHE A 95 1.54 10.09 -10.36
CA PHE A 95 2.83 10.57 -9.89
C PHE A 95 3.29 9.74 -8.68
N ALA A 96 2.42 9.52 -7.71
CA ALA A 96 2.73 8.67 -6.55
C ALA A 96 3.09 7.23 -6.96
N ILE A 97 2.32 6.66 -7.91
CA ILE A 97 2.55 5.32 -8.45
C ILE A 97 3.90 5.24 -9.18
N SER A 98 4.19 6.21 -10.04
CA SER A 98 5.45 6.23 -10.80
C SER A 98 6.66 6.41 -9.88
N SER A 99 6.58 7.33 -8.91
CA SER A 99 7.66 7.55 -7.94
C SER A 99 7.95 6.30 -7.11
N SER A 100 6.91 5.58 -6.67
CA SER A 100 7.08 4.36 -5.88
C SER A 100 7.67 3.23 -6.70
N ASN A 101 7.25 3.06 -7.96
CA ASN A 101 7.84 2.07 -8.87
C ASN A 101 9.30 2.37 -9.21
N CYS A 102 9.68 3.64 -9.38
CA CYS A 102 11.07 4.01 -9.63
C CYS A 102 12.00 3.79 -8.42
N PHE A 103 11.45 3.61 -7.22
CA PHE A 103 12.24 3.38 -6.02
C PHE A 103 12.76 1.93 -6.00
N ARG A 104 14.08 1.77 -6.09
CA ARG A 104 14.81 0.49 -6.04
C ARG A 104 15.96 0.60 -5.06
#